data_AF-A0A7H4N0Q0-F1
#
_entry.id   AF-A0A7H4N0Q0-F1
#
_cell.length_a   1.000
_cell.length_b   1.000
_cell.length_c   1.000
_cell.angle_alpha   90.00
_cell.angle_beta   90.00
_cell.angle_gamma   90.00
#
_symmetry.space_group_name_H-M   'P 1'
#
loop_
_entity.id
_entity.type
_entity.pdbx_description
1 polymer ?
#
loop_
_entity_poly.entity_id
_entity_poly.type
_entity_poly.pdbx_seq_one_letter_code
_entity_poly.pdbx_strand_id
1 'polypeptide(L)' 'MLAHCEAVTPIRRTVTTEDVGNSAAFLCSDLSAGISGEVVHVDGGFSIAAMNELELK' A
#
# COMPACT_ATOMS: atom_id res chain seq x y z
N MET A 1 1.22 14.98 -8.07
CA MET A 1 0.75 13.58 -8.08
C MET A 1 1.20 12.83 -6.83
N LEU A 2 2.51 12.58 -6.63
CA LEU A 2 3.00 11.86 -5.43
C LEU A 2 2.63 12.53 -4.10
N ALA A 3 2.75 13.86 -4.00
CA ALA A 3 2.34 14.60 -2.80
C ALA A 3 0.84 14.48 -2.45
N HIS A 4 -0.02 14.32 -3.46
CA HIS A 4 -1.45 14.08 -3.23
C HIS A 4 -1.67 12.65 -2.71
N CYS A 5 -1.04 11.64 -3.33
CA CYS A 5 -1.09 10.26 -2.84
C CYS A 5 -0.65 10.20 -1.37
N GLU A 6 0.49 10.82 -1.04
CA GLU A 6 0.96 10.92 0.35
C GLU A 6 -0.06 11.56 1.30
N ALA A 7 -0.71 12.65 0.90
CA ALA A 7 -1.71 13.32 1.74
C ALA A 7 -2.95 12.47 2.02
N VAL A 8 -3.41 11.67 1.05
CA VAL A 8 -4.69 10.96 1.15
C VAL A 8 -4.55 9.49 1.55
N THR A 9 -3.38 8.87 1.29
CA THR A 9 -3.06 7.51 1.74
C THR A 9 -3.13 7.41 3.27
N PRO A 10 -3.86 6.43 3.85
CA PRO A 10 -4.03 6.29 5.30
C PRO A 10 -2.76 6.41 6.16
N ILE A 11 -1.64 5.83 5.71
CA ILE A 11 -0.36 5.90 6.46
C ILE A 11 0.42 7.21 6.24
N ARG A 12 -0.10 8.14 5.43
CA ARG A 12 0.44 9.49 5.19
C ARG A 12 1.88 9.54 4.69
N ARG A 13 2.26 8.55 3.88
CA ARG A 13 3.52 8.49 3.13
C ARG A 13 3.33 7.66 1.87
N THR A 14 4.18 7.88 0.87
CA THR A 14 4.32 6.93 -0.23
C THR A 14 5.07 5.69 0.25
N VAL A 15 4.78 4.55 -0.38
CA VAL A 15 5.60 3.35 -0.22
C VAL A 15 6.97 3.55 -0.86
N THR A 16 7.99 2.89 -0.31
CA THR A 16 9.34 2.86 -0.88
C THR A 16 9.60 1.53 -1.58
N THR A 17 10.71 1.44 -2.31
CA THR A 17 11.16 0.18 -2.91
C THR A 17 11.45 -0.89 -1.86
N GLU A 18 11.86 -0.48 -0.66
CA GLU A 18 12.11 -1.40 0.47
C GLU A 18 10.80 -1.99 1.01
N ASP A 19 9.72 -1.21 1.11
CA ASP A 19 8.41 -1.73 1.52
C ASP A 19 7.96 -2.85 0.56
N VAL A 20 8.03 -2.58 -0.75
CA VAL A 20 7.65 -3.54 -1.80
C VAL A 20 8.60 -4.73 -1.84
N GLY A 21 9.90 -4.50 -1.72
CA GLY A 21 10.92 -5.54 -1.72
C GLY A 21 10.76 -6.52 -0.56
N ASN A 22 10.44 -6.02 0.64
CA ASN A 22 10.17 -6.85 1.81
C ASN A 22 8.89 -7.68 1.62
N SER A 23 7.81 -7.09 1.11
CA SER A 23 6.58 -7.84 0.79
C SER A 23 6.82 -8.91 -0.28
N ALA A 24 7.60 -8.60 -1.32
CA ALA A 24 7.96 -9.56 -2.35
C ALA A 24 8.80 -10.71 -1.79
N ALA A 25 9.80 -10.40 -0.95
CA ALA A 25 10.64 -11.42 -0.31
C ALA A 25 9.81 -12.36 0.58
N PHE A 26 8.83 -11.83 1.32
CA PHE A 26 7.89 -12.65 2.08
C PHE A 26 7.06 -13.56 1.16
N LEU A 27 6.42 -13.00 0.12
CA LEU A 27 5.52 -13.73 -0.80
C LEU A 27 6.23 -14.80 -1.64
N CYS A 28 7.53 -14.66 -1.88
CA CYS A 28 8.35 -15.65 -2.58
C CYS A 28 9.03 -16.66 -1.64
N SER A 29 8.79 -16.60 -0.33
CA SER A 29 9.39 -17.51 0.65
C SER A 29 8.40 -18.58 1.12
N ASP A 30 8.91 -19.62 1.78
CA ASP A 30 8.07 -20.65 2.40
C ASP A 30 7.18 -20.10 3.54
N LEU A 31 7.46 -18.89 4.05
CA LEU A 31 6.63 -18.24 5.08
C LEU A 31 5.23 -17.91 4.58
N SER A 32 5.04 -17.79 3.26
CA SER A 32 3.75 -17.53 2.61
C SER A 32 3.20 -18.76 1.88
N ALA A 33 3.60 -19.98 2.24
CA ALA A 33 3.21 -21.22 1.53
C ALA A 33 1.69 -21.43 1.38
N GLY A 34 0.88 -20.80 2.24
CA GLY A 34 -0.59 -20.85 2.17
C GLY A 34 -1.25 -19.78 1.29
N ILE A 35 -0.48 -18.88 0.66
CA ILE A 35 -1.00 -17.76 -0.12
C ILE A 35 -0.78 -18.03 -1.61
N SER A 36 -1.86 -18.14 -2.38
CA SER A 36 -1.79 -18.37 -3.82
C SER A 36 -3.01 -17.77 -4.52
N GLY A 37 -2.82 -17.24 -5.73
CA GLY A 37 -3.88 -16.61 -6.52
C GLY A 37 -4.35 -15.24 -6.02
N GLU A 38 -3.59 -14.62 -5.10
CA GLU A 38 -3.99 -13.39 -4.43
C GLU A 38 -3.29 -12.13 -4.96
N VAL A 39 -4.00 -11.00 -4.92
CA VAL A 39 -3.47 -9.67 -5.22
C VAL A 39 -3.34 -8.87 -3.91
N VAL A 40 -2.13 -8.87 -3.35
CA VAL A 40 -1.84 -8.14 -2.11
C VAL A 40 -1.54 -6.67 -2.43
N HIS A 41 -2.36 -5.76 -1.88
CA HIS A 41 -2.12 -4.33 -2.02
C HIS A 41 -1.02 -3.86 -1.05
N VAL A 42 0.04 -3.29 -1.60
CA VAL A 42 1.16 -2.69 -0.86
C VAL A 42 1.22 -1.20 -1.22
N ASP A 43 0.22 -0.45 -0.80
CA ASP A 43 -0.02 0.94 -1.21
C ASP A 43 -0.28 1.89 -0.02
N GLY A 44 -0.02 1.42 1.21
CA GLY A 44 -0.31 2.18 2.42
C GLY A 44 -1.80 2.36 2.73
N GLY A 45 -2.67 1.55 2.12
CA GLY A 45 -4.11 1.60 2.27
C GLY A 45 -4.80 2.61 1.33
N PHE A 46 -4.13 3.06 0.27
CA PHE A 46 -4.71 4.02 -0.66
C PHE A 46 -5.98 3.47 -1.33
N SER A 47 -5.95 2.22 -1.79
CA SER A 47 -7.05 1.55 -2.50
C SER A 47 -8.35 1.39 -1.69
N ILE A 48 -8.28 1.37 -0.35
CA ILE A 48 -9.45 1.22 0.52
C ILE A 48 -10.08 2.56 0.92
N ALA A 49 -9.43 3.67 0.57
CA ALA A 49 -9.85 5.00 0.97
C ALA A 49 -10.72 5.66 -0.11
N ALA A 50 -11.76 6.38 0.32
CA ALA A 50 -12.57 7.22 -0.54
C ALA A 50 -12.92 8.52 0.19
N MET A 51 -12.84 9.66 -0.50
CA MET A 51 -13.15 10.99 0.05
C MET A 51 -12.28 11.38 1.26
N ASN A 52 -11.00 10.99 1.26
CA ASN A 52 -10.04 11.38 2.31
C ASN A 52 -9.64 12.86 2.24
N GLU A 53 -9.91 13.52 1.12
CA GLU A 53 -9.92 14.98 1.03
C GLU A 53 -11.33 15.49 1.33
N LEU A 54 -11.48 16.19 2.45
CA LEU A 54 -12.60 17.09 2.64
C LEU A 54 -12.17 18.46 2.11
N GLU A 55 -12.86 19.00 1.10
CA GLU A 55 -12.94 20.45 0.95
C GLU A 55 -13.66 20.98 2.20
N LEU A 56 -12.89 21.29 3.25
CA LEU A 56 -13.32 22.26 4.24
C LEU A 56 -13.27 23.63 3.55
N LYS A 57 -14.38 23.99 2.90
CA LYS A 57 -14.70 25.39 2.63
C LYS A 57 -15.12 26.06 3.94
#